data_AF-A0A8S8XL42-F1
#
_entry.id   AF-A0A8S8XL42-F1
#
_cell.length_a   1.000
_cell.length_b   1.000
_cell.length_c   1.000
_cell.angle_alpha   90.00
_cell.angle_beta   90.00
_cell.angle_gamma   90.00
#
_symmetry.space_group_name_H-M   'P 1'
#
loop_
_entity.id
_entity.type
_entity.pdbx_description
1 polymer ?
#
loop_
_entity_poly.entity_id
_entity_poly.type
_entity_poly.pdbx_seq_one_letter_code
_entity_poly.pdbx_strand_id
1 'polypeptide(L)' 'MKIANDIRWLGSGPRCGLGELALPANEPGSSIMPGKVNPTQAEAMTMVCCQVMGNHTAITVGGSQGNFE' A
#
# COMPACT_ATOMS: atom_id res chain seq x y z
N MET A 1 -5.18 -4.65 -2.39
CA MET A 1 -4.20 -3.92 -3.22
C MET A 1 -4.82 -2.90 -4.17
N LYS A 2 -5.79 -3.27 -5.03
CA LYS A 2 -6.44 -2.36 -6.01
C LYS A 2 -6.91 -1.02 -5.41
N ILE A 3 -7.75 -1.05 -4.38
CA ILE A 3 -8.31 0.18 -3.77
C ILE A 3 -7.22 1.09 -3.22
N ALA A 4 -6.23 0.55 -2.50
CA ALA A 4 -5.11 1.33 -1.99
C ALA A 4 -4.28 1.96 -3.12
N ASN A 5 -4.14 1.28 -4.27
CA ASN A 5 -3.49 1.84 -5.44
C ASN A 5 -4.30 3.00 -6.03
N ASP A 6 -5.61 2.83 -6.23
CA ASP A 6 -6.45 3.91 -6.75
C ASP A 6 -6.36 5.15 -5.87
N ILE A 7 -6.47 5.00 -4.55
CA ILE A 7 -6.36 6.13 -3.61
C ILE A 7 -5.00 6.85 -3.74
N ARG A 8 -3.89 6.11 -3.88
CA ARG A 8 -2.56 6.72 -4.07
C ARG A 8 -2.48 7.51 -5.37
N TRP A 9 -3.05 6.97 -6.46
CA TRP A 9 -2.96 7.57 -7.79
C TRP A 9 -3.85 8.79 -7.90
N LEU A 10 -5.11 8.68 -7.46
CA LEU A 10 -6.06 9.78 -7.43
C LEU A 10 -5.59 10.90 -6.49
N GLY A 11 -4.87 10.58 -5.42
CA GLY A 11 -4.24 11.55 -4.53
C GLY A 11 -2.86 12.06 -4.97
N SER A 12 -2.36 11.67 -6.14
CA SER A 12 -1.04 12.11 -6.63
C SER A 12 -1.05 13.60 -7.02
N GLY A 13 0.00 14.33 -6.68
CA GLY A 13 0.04 15.78 -6.88
C GLY A 13 1.19 16.44 -6.11
N PRO A 14 1.15 17.75 -5.81
CA PRO A 14 0.00 18.66 -5.94
C PRO A 14 -0.12 19.38 -7.30
N ARG A 15 0.90 19.30 -8.16
CA ARG A 15 0.89 19.97 -9.49
C ARG A 15 1.18 19.02 -10.65
N CYS A 16 1.95 17.96 -10.39
CA CYS A 16 2.42 17.00 -11.39
C CYS A 16 1.80 15.61 -11.15
N GLY A 17 0.48 15.52 -11.02
CA GLY A 17 -0.26 14.29 -10.74
C GLY A 17 -1.73 14.43 -11.16
N LEU A 18 -2.58 13.50 -10.72
CA LEU A 18 -4.03 13.54 -11.00
C LEU A 18 -4.77 14.55 -10.13
N GLY A 19 -4.48 14.58 -8.82
CA GLY A 19 -5.00 15.56 -7.88
C GLY A 19 -6.52 15.50 -7.63
N GLU A 20 -7.16 14.36 -7.90
CA GLU A 20 -8.61 14.19 -7.76
C GLU A 20 -9.07 13.99 -6.31
N LEU A 21 -8.18 13.48 -5.45
CA LEU A 21 -8.44 13.29 -4.01
C LEU A 21 -7.44 14.06 -3.16
N ALA A 22 -7.92 14.69 -2.08
CA ALA A 22 -7.07 15.26 -1.03
C ALA A 22 -6.90 14.24 0.10
N LEU A 23 -5.68 13.73 0.27
CA LEU A 23 -5.38 12.76 1.32
C LEU A 23 -5.09 13.47 2.66
N PRO A 24 -5.57 12.94 3.80
CA PRO A 24 -5.25 13.50 5.12
C PRO A 24 -3.74 13.46 5.41
N ALA A 25 -3.21 14.57 5.92
CA ALA A 25 -1.82 14.68 6.34
C ALA A 25 -1.66 14.17 7.78
N ASN A 26 -1.16 12.95 7.94
CA ASN A 26 -0.98 12.32 9.26
C ASN A 26 0.46 12.46 9.79
N GLU A 27 1.43 12.66 8.90
CA GLU A 27 2.82 12.90 9.24
C GLU A 27 3.47 13.85 8.22
N PRO A 28 4.54 14.59 8.59
CA PRO A 28 5.29 15.39 7.63
C PRO A 28 5.89 14.52 6.52
N GLY A 29 5.46 14.70 5.28
CA GLY A 29 5.89 13.86 4.16
C GLY A 29 7.35 14.11 3.73
N SER A 30 7.94 15.23 4.11
CA SER A 30 9.36 15.52 3.95
C SER A 30 9.78 16.69 4.84
N SER A 31 10.99 16.62 5.40
CA SER A 31 11.55 17.69 6.23
C SER A 31 11.85 18.98 5.45
N ILE A 32 12.12 18.89 4.14
CA ILE A 32 12.49 20.04 3.29
C ILE A 32 11.30 20.64 2.52
N MET A 33 10.20 19.90 2.36
CA MET A 33 9.02 20.33 1.60
C MET A 33 7.80 20.48 2.52
N PRO A 34 7.57 21.67 3.11
CA PRO A 34 6.37 21.95 3.88
C PRO A 34 5.11 21.70 3.05
N GLY A 35 4.13 21.03 3.65
CA GLY A 35 2.85 20.71 3.00
C GLY A 35 2.90 19.53 2.02
N LYS A 36 4.05 18.88 1.81
CA LYS A 36 4.09 17.60 1.09
C LYS A 36 3.42 16.51 1.93
N VAL A 37 2.39 15.89 1.37
CA VAL A 37 1.65 14.76 1.97
C VAL A 37 1.93 13.51 1.16
N ASN A 38 2.38 12.44 1.81
CA ASN A 38 2.58 11.14 1.17
C ASN A 38 1.41 10.20 1.53
N PRO A 39 1.02 9.27 0.65
CA PRO A 39 -0.05 8.31 0.90
C PRO A 39 0.42 7.12 1.77
N THR A 40 1.09 7.37 2.89
CA THR A 40 1.79 6.34 3.70
C THR A 40 0.90 5.20 4.18
N GLN A 41 -0.36 5.50 4.51
CA GLN A 41 -1.33 4.47 4.90
C GLN A 41 -1.66 3.54 3.73
N ALA A 42 -1.81 4.07 2.51
CA ALA A 42 -2.02 3.27 1.32
C ALA A 42 -0.77 2.45 0.97
N GLU A 43 0.43 3.00 1.18
CA GLU A 43 1.70 2.28 1.03
C GLU A 43 1.78 1.08 1.99
N ALA A 44 1.54 1.32 3.28
CA ALA A 44 1.48 0.27 4.31
C ALA A 44 0.48 -0.82 3.96
N MET A 45 -0.73 -0.45 3.54
CA MET A 45 -1.75 -1.41 3.09
C MET A 45 -1.27 -2.27 1.91
N THR A 46 -0.53 -1.69 0.96
CA THR A 46 0.02 -2.48 -0.15
C THR A 46 1.14 -3.41 0.26
N MET A 47 2.01 -3.01 1.20
CA MET A 47 3.04 -3.88 1.76
C MET A 47 2.41 -5.10 2.47
N VAL A 48 1.39 -4.87 3.30
CA VAL A 48 0.67 -5.96 3.99
C VAL A 48 -0.03 -6.88 2.98
N CYS A 49 -0.66 -6.34 1.93
CA CYS A 49 -1.26 -7.16 0.88
C CYS A 49 -0.23 -8.10 0.22
N CYS A 50 0.96 -7.60 -0.12
CA CYS A 50 2.03 -8.42 -0.69
C CYS A 50 2.45 -9.54 0.28
N GLN A 51 2.61 -9.21 1.57
CA GLN A 51 3.00 -10.18 2.58
C GLN A 51 1.96 -11.30 2.70
N VAL A 52 0.67 -10.97 2.75
CA VAL A 52 -0.42 -11.96 2.85
C VAL A 52 -0.46 -12.87 1.63
N MET A 53 -0.23 -12.33 0.42
CA MET A 53 -0.13 -13.15 -0.79
C MET A 53 1.04 -14.14 -0.72
N GLY A 54 2.20 -13.71 -0.23
CA GLY A 54 3.34 -14.59 0.00
C GLY A 54 3.05 -15.67 1.04
N ASN A 55 2.43 -15.29 2.16
CA ASN A 55 2.02 -16.23 3.21
C ASN A 55 1.03 -17.28 2.66
N HIS A 56 0.08 -16.87 1.82
CA HIS A 56 -0.85 -17.79 1.19
C HIS A 56 -0.13 -18.84 0.34
N THR A 57 0.83 -18.44 -0.50
CA THR A 57 1.63 -19.38 -1.29
C THR A 57 2.40 -20.36 -0.41
N ALA A 58 3.03 -19.87 0.66
CA ALA A 58 3.75 -20.73 1.61
C ALA A 58 2.82 -21.76 2.28
N ILE A 59 1.63 -21.32 2.71
CA ILE A 59 0.60 -22.20 3.28
C ILE A 59 0.11 -23.23 2.26
N THR A 60 -0.16 -22.82 1.02
CA THR A 60 -0.61 -23.72 -0.05
C THR A 60 0.42 -24.80 -0.35
N VAL A 61 1.70 -24.43 -0.45
CA VAL A 61 2.78 -25.41 -0.63
C VAL A 61 2.86 -26.33 0.58
N GLY A 62 2.91 -25.79 1.80
CA GLY A 62 2.97 -26.58 3.04
C GLY A 62 1.79 -27.56 3.19
N GLY A 63 0.58 -27.12 2.88
CA GLY A 63 -0.63 -27.96 2.92
C GLY A 63 -0.66 -29.07 1.87
N SER A 64 0.09 -28.93 0.77
CA SER A 64 0.23 -29.99 -0.24
C SER A 64 1.20 -31.10 0.13
N GLN A 65 2.00 -30.93 1.19
CA GLN A 65 3.04 -31.88 1.62
C GLN A 65 2.58 -32.80 2.78
N GLY A 66 1.30 -33.13 2.84
CA GLY A 66 0.79 -34.12 3.80
C GLY A 66 1.33 -35.53 3.49
N ASN A 67 1.79 -36.26 4.50
CA ASN A 67 2.29 -37.63 4.37
C ASN A 67 1.72 -38.49 5.51
N PHE A 68 0.89 -39.48 5.18
CA PHE A 68 0.19 -40.34 6.17
C PHE A 68 -0.66 -39.53 7.17
N GLU A 69 -0.96 -40.06 8.36
CA GLU A 69 -1.58 -39.32 9.48
C GLU A 69 -0.74 -38.11 9.93
#